data_AF-G5R7X4-F1
#
_entry.id   AF-G5R7X4-F1
#
_cell.length_a   1.000
_cell.length_b   1.000
_cell.length_c   1.000
_cell.angle_alpha   90.00
_cell.angle_beta   90.00
_cell.angle_gamma   90.00
#
_symmetry.space_group_name_H-M   'P 1'
#
loop_
_entity.id
_entity.type
_entity.pdbx_description
1 polymer ?
#
loop_
_entity_poly.entity_id
_entity_poly.type
_entity_poly.pdbx_seq_one_letter_code
_entity_poly.pdbx_strand_id
1 'polypeptide(L)'
;MQFSGLLVVWLLSTLFIATLTWFEFRRVRFNFNVFFSLLFLLTFFFGFPLTSVLVFRFDVGVAPPEILLQALLSAACFYGVYYVTYKTRLRKRYVTYKTRLRVYANALWMYHASRYLP
;
A
#
# COMPACT_ATOMS: atom_id res chain seq x y z
N MET A 1 -22.21 23.23 -0.28
CA MET A 1 -21.31 22.86 -1.41
C MET A 1 -20.07 22.07 -0.95
N GLN A 2 -19.43 22.39 0.19
CA GLN A 2 -18.15 21.76 0.62
C GLN A 2 -18.21 20.24 0.88
N PHE A 3 -19.30 19.75 1.49
CA PHE A 3 -19.50 18.31 1.76
C PHE A 3 -19.55 17.44 0.49
N SER A 4 -20.03 17.98 -0.62
CA SER A 4 -20.12 17.25 -1.89
C SER A 4 -18.74 17.01 -2.50
N GLY A 5 -17.85 18.00 -2.44
CA GLY A 5 -16.45 17.85 -2.87
C GLY A 5 -15.69 16.81 -2.04
N LEU A 6 -15.88 16.84 -0.71
CA LEU A 6 -15.35 15.83 0.20
C LEU A 6 -15.86 14.42 -0.11
N LEU A 7 -17.16 14.27 -0.38
CA LEU A 7 -17.76 12.99 -0.76
C LEU A 7 -17.13 12.41 -2.02
N VAL A 8 -16.89 13.23 -3.04
CA VAL A 8 -16.28 12.80 -4.31
C VAL A 8 -14.82 12.38 -4.10
N VAL A 9 -14.04 13.20 -3.38
CA VAL A 9 -12.63 12.89 -3.06
C VAL A 9 -12.54 11.63 -2.20
N TRP A 10 -13.45 11.49 -1.25
CA TRP A 10 -13.57 10.32 -0.39
C TRP A 10 -13.90 9.06 -1.19
N LEU A 11 -14.92 9.09 -2.05
CA LEU A 11 -15.30 7.95 -2.89
C LEU A 11 -14.15 7.51 -3.80
N LEU A 12 -13.54 8.46 -4.52
CA LEU A 12 -12.43 8.16 -5.43
C LEU A 12 -11.23 7.56 -4.70
N SER A 13 -10.84 8.15 -3.57
CA SER A 13 -9.67 7.69 -2.80
C SER A 13 -9.91 6.33 -2.14
N THR A 14 -11.12 6.13 -1.59
CA THR A 14 -11.51 4.87 -0.94
C THR A 14 -11.57 3.74 -1.96
N LEU A 15 -12.24 3.97 -3.10
CA LEU A 15 -12.28 2.98 -4.19
C LEU A 15 -10.89 2.66 -4.69
N PHE A 16 -10.02 3.66 -4.89
CA PHE A 16 -8.67 3.45 -5.39
C PHE A 16 -7.84 2.56 -4.44
N ILE A 17 -7.78 2.90 -3.15
CA ILE A 17 -7.02 2.13 -2.16
C ILE A 17 -7.65 0.75 -1.93
N ALA A 18 -8.98 0.64 -1.88
CA ALA A 18 -9.67 -0.63 -1.75
C ALA A 18 -9.40 -1.56 -2.94
N THR A 19 -9.41 -1.02 -4.16
CA THR A 19 -9.15 -1.80 -5.38
C THR A 19 -7.69 -2.27 -5.42
N LEU A 20 -6.73 -1.41 -5.05
CA LEU A 20 -5.32 -1.78 -4.92
C LEU A 20 -5.11 -2.89 -3.87
N THR A 21 -5.74 -2.73 -2.70
CA THR A 21 -5.66 -3.70 -1.59
C THR A 21 -6.33 -5.04 -1.97
N TRP A 22 -7.46 -4.99 -2.69
CA TRP A 22 -8.16 -6.17 -3.20
C TRP A 22 -7.33 -6.97 -4.20
N PHE A 23 -6.62 -6.28 -5.10
CA PHE A 23 -5.68 -6.91 -6.02
C PHE A 23 -4.52 -7.59 -5.29
N GLU A 24 -3.99 -6.99 -4.22
CA GLU A 24 -2.94 -7.62 -3.40
C GLU A 24 -3.45 -8.85 -2.64
N PHE A 25 -4.68 -8.81 -2.11
CA PHE A 25 -5.32 -9.93 -1.42
C PHE A 25 -5.50 -11.16 -2.33
N ARG A 26 -5.80 -10.94 -3.62
CA ARG A 26 -5.93 -12.02 -4.63
C ARG A 26 -4.59 -12.69 -4.97
N ARG A 27 -3.45 -12.06 -4.70
CA ARG A 27 -2.11 -12.59 -5.05
C ARG A 27 -1.42 -13.35 -3.92
N VAL A 28 -1.65 -12.99 -2.66
CA VAL A 28 -1.06 -13.67 -1.49
C VAL A 28 -2.09 -13.67 -0.36
N ARG A 29 -2.52 -14.85 0.07
CA ARG A 29 -3.77 -15.06 0.84
C ARG A 29 -3.79 -14.45 2.25
N PHE A 30 -2.64 -14.07 2.82
CA PHE A 30 -2.56 -13.40 4.13
C PHE A 30 -1.19 -12.73 4.30
N ASN A 31 -1.12 -11.40 4.30
CA ASN A 31 0.09 -10.64 4.54
C ASN A 31 -0.24 -9.48 5.48
N PHE A 32 0.59 -9.25 6.51
CA PHE A 32 0.46 -8.12 7.43
C PHE A 32 0.36 -6.77 6.70
N ASN A 33 0.96 -6.66 5.52
CA ASN A 33 0.91 -5.47 4.69
C ASN A 33 -0.52 -5.13 4.21
N VAL A 34 -1.25 -6.15 3.80
CA VAL A 34 -2.63 -6.00 3.31
C VAL A 34 -3.57 -5.73 4.48
N PHE A 35 -3.38 -6.41 5.61
CA PHE A 35 -4.13 -6.15 6.84
C PHE A 35 -3.93 -4.71 7.34
N PHE A 36 -2.68 -4.22 7.36
CA PHE A 36 -2.37 -2.84 7.74
C PHE A 36 -3.02 -1.83 6.80
N SER A 37 -2.97 -2.08 5.49
CA SER A 37 -3.63 -1.22 4.48
C SER A 37 -5.14 -1.17 4.65
N LEU A 38 -5.77 -2.32 4.96
CA LEU A 38 -7.20 -2.42 5.22
C LEU A 38 -7.60 -1.70 6.50
N LEU A 39 -6.83 -1.88 7.57
CA LEU A 39 -7.07 -1.21 8.85
C LEU A 39 -6.90 0.31 8.71
N PHE A 40 -5.90 0.75 7.94
CA PHE A 40 -5.66 2.16 7.63
C PHE A 40 -6.80 2.77 6.81
N LEU A 41 -7.27 2.08 5.76
CA LEU A 41 -8.42 2.52 4.98
C LEU A 41 -9.65 2.61 5.88
N LEU A 42 -9.91 1.57 6.67
CA LEU A 42 -11.06 1.54 7.58
C LEU A 42 -11.00 2.71 8.56
N THR A 43 -9.89 2.95 9.26
CA THR A 43 -9.85 4.00 10.29
C THR A 43 -9.87 5.41 9.72
N PHE A 44 -9.11 5.70 8.66
CA PHE A 44 -9.00 7.06 8.14
C PHE A 44 -10.10 7.42 7.15
N PHE A 45 -10.56 6.45 6.33
CA PHE A 45 -11.63 6.72 5.37
C PHE A 45 -13.03 6.49 5.98
N PHE A 46 -13.29 5.52 6.89
CA PHE A 46 -14.62 5.48 7.53
C PHE A 46 -14.89 6.64 8.49
N GLY A 47 -13.88 7.45 8.86
CA GLY A 47 -14.08 8.67 9.64
C GLY A 47 -15.12 9.61 9.00
N PHE A 48 -15.01 9.88 7.69
CA PHE A 48 -15.91 10.78 6.98
C PHE A 48 -17.40 10.38 6.98
N PRO A 49 -17.79 9.15 6.59
CA PRO A 49 -19.19 8.73 6.65
C PRO A 49 -19.70 8.66 8.09
N LEU A 50 -18.86 8.31 9.06
CA LEU A 50 -19.24 8.30 10.48
C LEU A 50 -19.54 9.72 10.97
N THR A 51 -18.65 10.68 10.70
CA THR A 51 -18.88 12.11 10.97
C THR A 51 -20.13 12.62 10.27
N SER A 52 -20.34 12.23 9.01
CA SER A 52 -21.55 12.61 8.25
C SER A 52 -22.82 12.07 8.90
N VAL A 53 -22.83 10.81 9.33
CA VAL A 53 -23.98 10.24 10.06
C VAL A 53 -24.21 10.98 11.38
N LEU A 54 -23.16 11.35 12.13
CA LEU A 54 -23.32 12.13 13.36
C LEU A 54 -23.92 13.52 13.12
N VAL A 55 -23.45 14.25 12.11
CA VAL A 55 -24.00 15.56 11.74
C VAL A 55 -25.47 15.43 11.31
N PHE A 56 -25.76 14.55 10.34
CA PHE A 56 -27.10 14.49 9.74
C PHE A 56 -28.15 13.79 10.61
N ARG A 57 -27.74 12.83 11.47
CA ARG A 57 -28.67 12.07 12.32
C ARG A 57 -28.83 12.66 13.72
N PHE A 58 -27.76 13.17 14.31
CA PHE A 58 -27.74 13.57 15.72
C PHE A 58 -27.56 15.08 15.91
N ASP A 59 -27.45 15.86 14.83
CA ASP A 59 -27.29 17.33 14.84
C ASP A 59 -26.13 17.82 15.74
N VAL A 60 -25.11 16.98 15.90
CA VAL A 60 -23.95 17.28 16.76
C VAL A 60 -22.97 18.17 15.98
N GLY A 61 -22.43 19.19 16.63
CA GLY A 61 -21.33 19.99 16.08
C GLY A 61 -20.06 19.16 15.95
N VAL A 62 -19.67 18.83 14.72
CA VAL A 62 -18.47 18.03 14.44
C VAL A 62 -17.44 18.86 13.68
N ALA A 63 -16.21 18.35 13.62
CA ALA A 63 -15.06 19.07 13.09
C ALA A 63 -15.33 19.67 11.68
N PRO A 64 -14.79 20.88 11.40
CA PRO A 64 -14.97 21.53 10.11
C PRO A 64 -14.54 20.64 8.94
N PRO A 65 -15.23 20.73 7.78
CA PRO A 65 -14.94 19.92 6.61
C PRO A 65 -13.47 20.05 6.13
N GLU A 66 -12.85 21.23 6.28
CA GLU A 66 -11.44 21.44 5.88
C GLU A 66 -10.46 20.53 6.64
N ILE A 67 -10.68 20.34 7.94
CA ILE A 67 -9.83 19.47 8.79
C ILE A 67 -9.93 18.02 8.31
N LEU A 68 -11.14 17.60 7.96
CA LEU A 68 -11.44 16.27 7.47
C LEU A 68 -10.76 16.03 6.12
N LEU A 69 -10.79 17.02 5.23
CA LEU A 69 -10.11 16.97 3.93
C LEU A 69 -8.59 16.87 4.09
N GLN A 70 -8.01 17.64 5.01
CA GLN A 70 -6.59 17.58 5.32
C GLN A 70 -6.17 16.23 5.91
N ALA A 71 -7.01 15.63 6.77
CA ALA A 71 -6.80 14.27 7.28
C ALA A 71 -6.81 13.23 6.16
N LEU A 72 -7.77 13.32 5.23
CA LEU A 72 -7.87 12.46 4.05
C LEU A 72 -6.66 12.59 3.11
N LEU A 73 -6.22 13.82 2.82
CA LEU A 73 -5.04 14.11 2.00
C LEU A 73 -3.74 13.60 2.63
N SER A 74 -3.55 13.86 3.93
CA SER A 74 -2.37 13.37 4.64
C SER A 74 -2.35 11.84 4.71
N ALA A 75 -3.49 11.20 4.97
CA ALA A 75 -3.62 9.76 4.94
C ALA A 75 -3.26 9.17 3.57
N ALA A 76 -3.75 9.77 2.47
CA ALA A 76 -3.40 9.36 1.11
C ALA A 76 -1.89 9.52 0.83
N CYS A 77 -1.28 10.64 1.24
CA CYS A 77 0.17 10.86 1.12
C CYS A 77 0.99 9.81 1.88
N PHE A 78 0.64 9.52 3.14
CA PHE A 78 1.32 8.50 3.94
C PHE A 78 1.17 7.10 3.33
N TYR A 79 -0.01 6.75 2.83
CA TYR A 79 -0.22 5.49 2.12
C TYR A 79 0.63 5.39 0.83
N GLY A 80 0.78 6.49 0.10
CA GLY A 80 1.66 6.57 -1.06
C GLY A 80 3.12 6.25 -0.71
N VAL A 81 3.66 6.86 0.35
CA VAL A 81 5.03 6.58 0.84
C VAL A 81 5.17 5.11 1.26
N TYR A 82 4.18 4.58 1.97
CA TYR A 82 4.13 3.18 2.35
C TYR A 82 4.18 2.24 1.13
N TYR A 83 3.35 2.51 0.12
CA TYR A 83 3.29 1.71 -1.11
C TYR A 83 4.60 1.76 -1.90
N VAL A 84 5.21 2.95 -2.04
CA VAL A 84 6.53 3.12 -2.69
C VAL A 84 7.60 2.32 -1.95
N THR A 85 7.62 2.40 -0.62
CA THR A 85 8.58 1.69 0.22
C THR A 85 8.39 0.17 0.13
N TYR A 86 7.15 -0.29 0.06
CA TYR A 86 6.86 -1.71 -0.12
C TYR A 86 7.34 -2.22 -1.48
N LYS A 87 7.02 -1.50 -2.56
CA LYS A 87 7.39 -1.89 -3.93
C LYS A 87 8.91 -1.86 -4.15
N THR A 88 9.61 -0.91 -3.54
CA THR A 88 11.08 -0.81 -3.60
C THR A 88 11.78 -1.94 -2.84
N ARG A 89 11.26 -2.41 -1.69
CA ARG A 89 11.84 -3.54 -0.95
C ARG A 89 11.70 -4.89 -1.68
N LEU A 90 10.63 -5.08 -2.45
CA LEU A 90 10.43 -6.31 -3.26
C LEU A 90 11.44 -6.44 -4.42
N ARG A 91 11.90 -5.33 -5.00
CA ARG A 91 12.85 -5.36 -6.14
C ARG A 91 14.26 -5.80 -5.75
N LYS A 92 14.72 -5.53 -4.52
CA LYS A 92 16.08 -5.87 -4.08
C LYS A 92 16.32 -7.38 -3.88
N ARG A 93 15.28 -8.19 -3.63
CA ARG A 93 15.47 -9.65 -3.39
C ARG A 93 15.62 -10.48 -4.65
N TYR A 94 15.06 -10.04 -5.79
CA TYR A 94 15.11 -10.84 -7.03
C TYR A 94 16.43 -10.73 -7.79
N VAL A 95 17.12 -9.58 -7.69
CA VAL A 95 18.40 -9.35 -8.39
C VAL A 95 19.55 -10.08 -7.69
N THR A 96 19.50 -10.24 -6.37
CA THR A 96 20.57 -10.89 -5.61
C THR A 96 20.63 -12.41 -5.83
N TYR A 97 19.49 -13.09 -5.96
CA TYR A 97 19.49 -14.55 -6.19
C TYR A 97 20.01 -14.93 -7.57
N LYS A 98 19.60 -14.20 -8.61
CA LYS A 98 20.01 -14.50 -10.00
C LYS A 98 21.52 -14.27 -10.21
N THR A 99 22.13 -13.37 -9.44
CA THR A 99 23.56 -13.06 -9.53
C THR A 99 24.41 -14.07 -8.74
N ARG A 100 23.98 -14.48 -7.53
CA ARG A 100 24.73 -15.46 -6.74
C ARG A 100 24.81 -16.84 -7.40
N LEU A 101 23.69 -17.36 -7.90
CA LEU A 101 23.64 -18.69 -8.53
C LEU A 101 24.50 -18.77 -9.80
N ARG A 102 24.61 -17.66 -10.55
CA ARG A 102 25.44 -17.59 -11.75
C ARG A 102 26.94 -17.60 -11.43
N VAL A 103 27.34 -16.99 -10.31
CA VAL A 103 28.73 -17.00 -9.83
C VAL A 103 29.13 -18.40 -9.35
N TYR A 104 28.28 -19.10 -8.59
CA TYR A 104 28.57 -20.48 -8.17
C TYR A 104 28.61 -21.46 -9.35
N ALA A 105 27.70 -21.32 -10.32
CA ALA A 105 27.73 -22.13 -11.52
C ALA A 105 29.04 -21.92 -12.30
N ASN A 106 29.45 -20.68 -12.55
CA ASN A 106 30.69 -20.39 -13.27
C ASN A 106 31.94 -20.83 -12.49
N ALA A 107 31.96 -20.69 -11.16
CA ALA A 107 33.08 -21.15 -10.34
C ALA A 107 33.21 -22.68 -10.34
N LEU A 108 32.08 -23.40 -10.36
CA LEU A 108 32.07 -24.86 -10.47
C LEU A 108 32.57 -25.33 -11.85
N TRP A 109 32.15 -24.65 -12.93
CA TRP A 109 32.67 -24.91 -14.29
C TRP A 109 34.17 -24.64 -14.39
N MET A 110 34.67 -23.55 -13.79
CA MET A 110 36.11 -23.24 -13.76
C MET A 110 36.90 -24.28 -12.96
N TYR A 111 36.38 -24.73 -11.81
CA TYR A 111 37.02 -25.75 -10.99
C TYR A 111 37.13 -27.11 -11.72
N HIS A 112 36.07 -27.51 -12.43
CA HIS A 112 36.11 -28.72 -13.25
C HIS A 112 37.03 -28.56 -14.46
N ALA A 113 36.99 -27.44 -15.18
CA ALA A 113 37.86 -27.21 -16.34
C ALA A 113 39.35 -27.24 -15.98
N SER A 114 39.72 -26.71 -14.82
CA SER A 114 41.13 -26.70 -14.36
C SER A 114 41.68 -28.09 -13.98
N ARG A 115 40.82 -29.10 -13.78
CA ARG A 115 41.25 -30.49 -13.53
C ARG A 115 41.49 -31.32 -14.80
N TYR A 116 41.12 -30.79 -15.98
CA TYR A 116 41.29 -31.48 -17.26
C TYR A 116 42.34 -30.82 -18.17
N LEU A 117 43.06 -29.80 -17.70
CA LEU A 117 44.24 -29.30 -18.41
C LEU A 117 45.46 -30.16 -18.03
N PRO A 118 46.14 -30.78 -19.02
CA PRO A 118 47.35 -31.57 -18.82
C PRO A 118 48.59 -30.72 -18.45
#